data_AF-A0A0H5R565-F1
#
_entry.id   AF-A0A0H5R565-F1
#
_cell.length_a   1.000
_cell.length_b   1.000
_cell.length_c   1.000
_cell.angle_alpha   90.00
_cell.angle_beta   90.00
_cell.angle_gamma   90.00
#
_symmetry.space_group_name_H-M   'P 1'
#
loop_
_entity.id
_entity.type
_entity.pdbx_description
1 polymer ?
#
loop_
_entity_poly.entity_id
_entity_poly.type
_entity_poly.pdbx_seq_one_letter_code
_entity_poly.pdbx_strand_id
1 'polypeptide(L)'
;MFLGSPGSRKKRVGIKSIPLATLPPGQTRREEMEDVTSLVDKIQINEQNGRGHTEGELTPGDAIQNRFFSYLDPNESSKSNATLCGKQKIMSSPNFDHGLLGMTPDSAPIFLNTSVPFTAIAVGVQGSGKSHSLSVIMESCLINYPPVIRAHKPCAALVFHYDTDQANYCEVAFLTFRSKMMPDLPVVKELVILVSPAFFTQRSKFYRDWPNCTVRPLLFRWRDLTAGILLALMQVDMDKSPPLYLGALLDLLRKLQKKNEYPTFQSFKNQLSSLEFTPAQLAPLTLRLQLIESLLSESTENVDLYKSVDLEHIIKSGTVVICDMTDPMMTAGEARGIFEVVLEKFRTLPTTCGKLAVFDEAHKYMKSEGNDRLSETIIELSRQMRHHGMRIVVSSQSPATIPAELIELSSICIVHKFFSRDWFNKLQAKMPLTAQTYEQIVQLDTGHAIVFSGSRSYIDSEPDCGQGCNHVMIRNRLTADGGTSKVST
;
A
#
# COMPACT_ATOMS: atom_id res chain seq x y z
N MET A 1 37.35 14.90 -22.88
CA MET A 1 37.26 16.21 -23.59
C MET A 1 35.88 16.75 -23.30
N PHE A 2 35.63 17.85 -22.58
CA PHE A 2 36.38 19.09 -22.36
C PHE A 2 36.64 19.38 -20.88
N LEU A 3 37.81 19.95 -20.61
CA LEU A 3 38.19 20.65 -19.38
C LEU A 3 37.97 22.16 -19.58
N GLY A 4 37.61 22.88 -18.52
CA GLY A 4 37.56 24.34 -18.51
C GLY A 4 37.20 24.93 -17.15
N SER A 5 38.17 24.98 -16.25
CA SER A 5 38.28 25.96 -15.15
C SER A 5 39.50 26.83 -15.46
N PRO A 6 39.60 28.11 -15.04
CA PRO A 6 39.61 28.48 -13.60
C PRO A 6 39.07 29.89 -13.22
N GLY A 7 38.91 30.13 -11.91
CA GLY A 7 39.14 31.47 -11.34
C GLY A 7 38.09 32.07 -10.39
N SER A 8 38.27 31.80 -9.09
CA SER A 8 38.09 32.71 -7.93
C SER A 8 36.87 33.64 -7.79
N ARG A 9 36.06 33.38 -6.74
CA ARG A 9 35.83 34.34 -5.63
C ARG A 9 35.04 33.70 -4.49
N LYS A 10 35.67 33.58 -3.32
CA LYS A 10 35.02 33.28 -2.04
C LYS A 10 34.00 34.38 -1.72
N LYS A 11 32.72 34.04 -1.60
CA LYS A 11 31.73 34.81 -0.84
C LYS A 11 31.10 33.89 0.21
N ARG A 12 31.51 34.08 1.46
CA ARG A 12 30.79 33.63 2.65
C ARG A 12 29.42 34.30 2.62
N VAL A 13 28.34 33.53 2.47
CA VAL A 13 26.99 34.01 2.78
C VAL A 13 26.69 33.50 4.18
N GLY A 14 26.73 34.42 5.14
CA GLY A 14 26.27 34.17 6.50
C GLY A 14 24.78 33.91 6.50
N ILE A 15 24.37 32.85 7.20
CA ILE A 15 22.98 32.57 7.53
C ILE A 15 22.54 33.68 8.49
N LYS A 16 21.79 34.66 7.98
CA LYS A 16 21.07 35.63 8.80
C LYS A 16 19.88 34.91 9.43
N SER A 17 19.90 34.83 10.75
CA SER A 17 18.73 34.58 11.59
C SER A 17 17.59 35.54 11.21
N ILE A 18 16.42 35.02 10.88
CA ILE A 18 15.20 35.81 10.68
C ILE A 18 14.39 35.76 11.99
N PRO A 19 13.81 36.88 12.46
CA PRO A 19 13.33 37.03 13.83
C PRO A 19 11.96 36.39 14.04
N LEU A 20 11.72 35.97 15.28
CA LEU A 20 10.43 35.54 15.81
C LEU A 20 9.44 36.73 15.76
N ALA A 21 8.47 36.69 14.84
CA ALA A 21 7.39 37.66 14.81
C ALA A 21 6.32 37.27 15.83
N THR A 22 6.20 38.05 16.90
CA THR A 22 5.11 38.01 17.88
C THR A 22 3.81 38.47 17.25
N LEU A 23 2.80 37.60 17.22
CA LEU A 23 1.41 37.93 16.85
C LEU A 23 0.62 38.46 18.08
N PRO A 24 -0.31 39.42 17.90
CA PRO A 24 -1.11 39.99 18.98
C PRO A 24 -2.25 39.06 19.42
N PRO A 25 -2.80 39.22 20.64
CA PRO A 25 -3.75 38.27 21.22
C PRO A 25 -5.19 38.57 20.80
N GLY A 26 -5.95 37.50 20.54
CA GLY A 26 -7.40 37.48 20.69
C GLY A 26 -8.23 37.50 19.41
N GLN A 27 -8.68 36.32 18.97
CA GLN A 27 -10.11 35.98 18.82
C GLN A 27 -10.21 34.48 18.48
N THR A 28 -10.49 33.68 19.50
CA THR A 28 -10.80 32.25 19.40
C THR A 28 -12.17 32.04 18.77
N ARG A 29 -12.22 31.44 17.58
CA ARG A 29 -13.41 30.75 17.10
C ARG A 29 -13.29 29.27 17.49
N ARG A 30 -13.76 28.97 18.70
CA ARG A 30 -14.01 27.61 19.18
C ARG A 30 -15.37 27.20 18.62
N GLU A 31 -15.41 26.47 17.53
CA GLU A 31 -16.59 25.70 17.12
C GLU A 31 -16.12 24.31 16.68
N GLU A 32 -16.44 23.34 17.54
CA GLU A 32 -16.71 21.92 17.31
C GLU A 32 -15.65 21.07 16.60
N MET A 33 -14.72 20.54 17.40
CA MET A 33 -13.91 19.36 17.09
C MET A 33 -13.97 18.45 18.32
N GLU A 34 -14.64 17.31 18.22
CA GLU A 34 -14.70 16.36 19.35
C GLU A 34 -13.33 15.72 19.55
N ASP A 35 -12.81 15.90 20.76
CA ASP A 35 -11.54 15.36 21.24
C ASP A 35 -11.61 13.82 21.26
N VAL A 36 -10.56 13.13 20.82
CA VAL A 36 -10.44 11.67 20.89
C VAL A 36 -10.65 11.17 22.33
N THR A 37 -10.32 12.01 23.32
CA THR A 37 -10.57 11.76 24.74
C THR A 37 -12.07 11.74 25.07
N SER A 38 -12.84 12.69 24.54
CA SER A 38 -14.32 12.72 24.70
C SER A 38 -15.01 11.53 24.03
N LEU A 39 -14.36 10.96 23.02
CA LEU A 39 -14.76 9.78 22.27
C LEU A 39 -14.63 8.49 23.09
N VAL A 40 -13.57 8.37 23.90
CA VAL A 40 -13.39 7.26 24.84
C VAL A 40 -14.47 7.29 25.92
N ASP A 41 -14.82 8.48 26.42
CA ASP A 41 -15.86 8.66 27.45
C ASP A 41 -17.26 8.30 26.92
N LYS A 42 -17.59 8.70 25.68
CA LYS A 42 -18.87 8.35 25.03
C LYS A 42 -19.03 6.84 24.76
N ILE A 43 -17.92 6.15 24.49
CA ILE A 43 -17.92 4.70 24.24
C ILE A 43 -18.15 3.92 25.54
N GLN A 44 -17.60 4.36 26.67
CA GLN A 44 -17.77 3.67 27.97
C GLN A 44 -19.18 3.78 28.57
N ILE A 45 -19.90 4.88 28.32
CA ILE A 45 -21.24 5.11 28.90
C ILE A 45 -22.31 4.17 28.31
N ASN A 46 -22.17 3.71 27.07
CA ASN A 46 -23.17 2.88 26.40
C ASN A 46 -23.09 1.37 26.73
N GLU A 47 -22.02 0.88 27.37
CA GLU A 47 -21.88 -0.55 27.72
C GLU A 47 -22.85 -1.02 28.83
N GLN A 48 -23.44 -0.10 29.60
CA GLN A 48 -24.26 -0.45 30.77
C GLN A 48 -25.73 -0.79 30.46
N ASN A 49 -26.25 -0.50 29.26
CA ASN A 49 -27.71 -0.45 29.03
C ASN A 49 -28.34 -1.56 28.16
N GLY A 50 -27.60 -2.55 27.65
CA GLY A 50 -28.14 -3.50 26.65
C GLY A 50 -28.29 -4.96 27.12
N ARG A 51 -29.42 -5.34 27.75
CA ARG A 51 -29.84 -6.76 27.93
C ARG A 51 -31.35 -6.91 27.72
N GLY A 52 -31.78 -7.70 26.71
CA GLY A 52 -33.17 -8.18 26.57
C GLY A 52 -33.53 -8.82 25.20
N HIS A 53 -33.78 -10.15 25.22
CA HIS A 53 -34.68 -11.09 24.47
C HIS A 53 -35.53 -10.62 23.24
N THR A 54 -36.02 -11.42 22.26
CA THR A 54 -36.17 -12.88 21.94
C THR A 54 -36.64 -13.09 20.46
N GLU A 55 -36.56 -14.34 19.97
CA GLU A 55 -36.71 -14.89 18.61
C GLU A 55 -38.12 -14.85 17.94
N GLY A 56 -38.13 -14.97 16.59
CA GLY A 56 -39.31 -15.30 15.77
C GLY A 56 -38.96 -15.69 14.30
N GLU A 57 -39.53 -16.80 13.80
CA GLU A 57 -39.25 -17.50 12.53
C GLU A 57 -39.79 -16.83 11.24
N LEU A 58 -39.17 -17.13 10.08
CA LEU A 58 -39.61 -16.71 8.74
C LEU A 58 -39.76 -17.88 7.75
N THR A 59 -40.78 -17.78 6.88
CA THR A 59 -41.23 -18.74 5.86
C THR A 59 -40.55 -18.57 4.48
N PRO A 60 -40.62 -19.56 3.57
CA PRO A 60 -39.69 -19.69 2.44
C PRO A 60 -40.17 -19.01 1.15
N GLY A 61 -39.49 -17.94 0.74
CA GLY A 61 -39.63 -17.27 -0.56
C GLY A 61 -38.32 -16.93 -1.30
N ASP A 62 -37.15 -17.08 -0.68
CA ASP A 62 -35.88 -16.50 -1.16
C ASP A 62 -34.96 -17.44 -1.96
N ALA A 63 -35.51 -18.47 -2.59
CA ALA A 63 -34.73 -19.59 -3.13
C ALA A 63 -33.99 -19.35 -4.48
N ILE A 64 -33.77 -18.11 -4.93
CA ILE A 64 -33.12 -17.86 -6.24
C ILE A 64 -31.78 -17.09 -6.14
N GLN A 65 -31.43 -16.46 -5.00
CA GLN A 65 -30.13 -15.78 -4.81
C GLN A 65 -29.00 -16.66 -4.22
N ASN A 66 -29.29 -17.88 -3.78
CA ASN A 66 -28.35 -18.70 -3.01
C ASN A 66 -27.38 -19.60 -3.81
N ARG A 67 -27.29 -19.48 -5.14
CA ARG A 67 -26.44 -20.37 -5.95
C ARG A 67 -24.98 -19.93 -6.14
N PHE A 68 -24.52 -18.83 -5.53
CA PHE A 68 -23.10 -18.42 -5.55
C PHE A 68 -22.34 -18.68 -4.24
N PHE A 69 -22.99 -19.17 -3.18
CA PHE A 69 -22.38 -19.32 -1.85
C PHE A 69 -22.12 -20.77 -1.39
N SER A 70 -22.28 -21.79 -2.23
CA SER A 70 -22.22 -23.20 -1.79
C SER A 70 -20.83 -23.87 -1.85
N TYR A 71 -19.74 -23.13 -1.62
CA TYR A 71 -18.40 -23.71 -1.39
C TYR A 71 -17.86 -23.41 0.02
N LEU A 72 -18.76 -23.32 0.99
CA LEU A 72 -18.43 -23.38 2.41
C LEU A 72 -18.73 -24.79 2.89
N ASP A 73 -17.72 -25.44 3.45
CA ASP A 73 -17.74 -26.77 4.04
C ASP A 73 -18.92 -26.89 5.04
N PRO A 74 -19.84 -27.88 4.91
CA PRO A 74 -21.06 -27.95 5.73
C PRO A 74 -20.83 -28.20 7.23
N ASN A 75 -19.59 -28.41 7.67
CA ASN A 75 -19.26 -28.82 9.05
C ASN A 75 -18.60 -27.73 9.92
N GLU A 76 -18.51 -26.46 9.50
CA GLU A 76 -18.07 -25.35 10.37
C GLU A 76 -19.25 -24.56 10.97
N SER A 77 -20.14 -25.22 11.72
CA SER A 77 -21.30 -24.58 12.37
C SER A 77 -20.99 -23.80 13.65
N SER A 78 -19.81 -23.15 13.78
CA SER A 78 -19.47 -22.36 14.98
C SER A 78 -18.57 -21.12 14.78
N LYS A 79 -18.41 -20.60 13.56
CA LYS A 79 -17.69 -19.32 13.35
C LYS A 79 -18.67 -18.20 13.02
N SER A 80 -18.88 -17.32 14.00
CA SER A 80 -19.61 -16.05 13.89
C SER A 80 -19.21 -15.25 12.65
N ASN A 81 -20.20 -14.81 11.87
CA ASN A 81 -20.07 -13.92 10.72
C ASN A 81 -19.31 -12.63 11.08
N ALA A 82 -17.99 -12.60 10.88
CA ALA A 82 -17.15 -11.46 11.20
C ALA A 82 -17.27 -10.39 10.11
N THR A 83 -17.92 -9.29 10.44
CA THR A 83 -18.28 -8.19 9.56
C THR A 83 -17.06 -7.31 9.30
N LEU A 84 -16.78 -6.94 8.05
CA LEU A 84 -15.54 -6.22 7.70
C LEU A 84 -15.56 -4.75 8.14
N CYS A 85 -16.74 -4.14 8.11
CA CYS A 85 -17.04 -2.81 8.67
C CYS A 85 -18.30 -2.92 9.55
N GLY A 86 -18.28 -2.41 10.79
CA GLY A 86 -19.43 -2.49 11.71
C GLY A 86 -19.47 -1.40 12.78
N LYS A 87 -20.68 -1.09 13.28
CA LYS A 87 -20.94 0.10 14.10
C LYS A 87 -20.63 0.00 15.60
N GLN A 88 -20.67 -1.18 16.23
CA GLN A 88 -20.37 -1.27 17.69
C GLN A 88 -20.05 -2.67 18.22
N LYS A 89 -20.57 -3.75 17.63
CA LYS A 89 -20.39 -5.13 18.15
C LYS A 89 -19.06 -5.82 17.78
N ILE A 90 -18.17 -5.16 17.03
CA ILE A 90 -16.77 -5.63 16.92
C ILE A 90 -16.07 -5.49 18.29
N MET A 91 -16.45 -4.48 19.08
CA MET A 91 -15.87 -4.22 20.41
C MET A 91 -16.23 -5.28 21.46
N SER A 92 -17.41 -5.89 21.36
CA SER A 92 -17.92 -6.87 22.33
C SER A 92 -17.28 -8.26 22.20
N SER A 93 -16.53 -8.49 21.11
CA SER A 93 -15.78 -9.73 20.92
C SER A 93 -14.30 -9.48 21.24
N PRO A 94 -13.80 -9.92 22.42
CA PRO A 94 -12.46 -9.59 22.90
C PRO A 94 -11.31 -10.09 22.00
N ASN A 95 -11.60 -11.00 21.06
CA ASN A 95 -10.60 -11.70 20.26
C ASN A 95 -10.38 -11.17 18.84
N PHE A 96 -11.05 -10.08 18.41
CA PHE A 96 -10.85 -9.54 17.06
C PHE A 96 -9.95 -8.30 17.06
N ASP A 97 -8.93 -8.34 16.20
CA ASP A 97 -8.19 -7.19 15.76
C ASP A 97 -9.07 -6.28 14.90
N HIS A 98 -9.07 -5.01 15.23
CA HIS A 98 -9.85 -3.97 14.58
C HIS A 98 -9.22 -2.59 14.78
N GLY A 99 -9.58 -1.64 13.92
CA GLY A 99 -9.28 -0.24 14.16
C GLY A 99 -10.39 0.66 13.68
N LEU A 100 -10.68 1.73 14.42
CA LEU A 100 -11.63 2.75 14.01
C LEU A 100 -11.19 3.32 12.67
N LEU A 101 -12.05 3.30 11.66
CA LEU A 101 -11.81 3.92 10.36
C LEU A 101 -12.26 5.39 10.37
N GLY A 102 -13.40 5.66 11.01
CA GLY A 102 -14.01 6.98 11.02
C GLY A 102 -15.41 6.95 11.63
N MET A 103 -16.17 8.01 11.36
CA MET A 103 -17.54 8.18 11.85
C MET A 103 -18.46 8.58 10.73
N THR A 104 -19.71 8.15 10.81
CA THR A 104 -20.77 8.70 9.96
C THR A 104 -21.21 10.10 10.44
N PRO A 105 -21.95 10.87 9.62
CA PRO A 105 -22.47 12.19 10.03
C PRO A 105 -23.36 12.16 11.28
N ASP A 106 -24.04 11.04 11.55
CA ASP A 106 -24.82 10.76 12.77
C ASP A 106 -23.94 10.32 13.96
N SER A 107 -22.62 10.51 13.87
CA SER A 107 -21.64 10.16 14.91
C SER A 107 -21.57 8.66 15.26
N ALA A 108 -22.00 7.78 14.35
CA ALA A 108 -21.85 6.35 14.55
C ALA A 108 -20.43 5.90 14.08
N PRO A 109 -19.64 5.22 14.93
CA PRO A 109 -18.29 4.82 14.58
C PRO A 109 -18.30 3.68 13.56
N ILE A 110 -17.33 3.65 12.66
CA ILE A 110 -17.11 2.57 11.71
C ILE A 110 -15.75 1.95 11.99
N PHE A 111 -15.73 0.69 12.38
CA PHE A 111 -14.50 -0.06 12.61
C PHE A 111 -14.12 -0.92 11.42
N LEU A 112 -12.84 -0.96 11.07
CA LEU A 112 -12.25 -1.90 10.13
C LEU A 112 -11.83 -3.16 10.89
N ASN A 113 -12.34 -4.33 10.50
CA ASN A 113 -11.87 -5.61 10.99
C ASN A 113 -10.52 -5.95 10.33
N THR A 114 -9.44 -5.86 11.11
CA THR A 114 -8.09 -6.16 10.65
C THR A 114 -7.67 -7.60 10.94
N SER A 115 -8.54 -8.43 11.54
CA SER A 115 -8.27 -9.85 11.79
C SER A 115 -8.27 -10.68 10.50
N VAL A 116 -9.07 -10.27 9.52
CA VAL A 116 -9.23 -10.98 8.24
C VAL A 116 -8.45 -10.27 7.12
N PRO A 117 -7.90 -11.03 6.15
CA PRO A 117 -7.42 -10.49 4.88
C PRO A 117 -8.50 -9.70 4.13
N PHE A 118 -8.12 -8.55 3.57
CA PHE A 118 -8.99 -7.70 2.76
C PHE A 118 -8.18 -7.02 1.64
N THR A 119 -8.89 -6.65 0.58
CA THR A 119 -8.38 -5.73 -0.45
C THR A 119 -9.12 -4.39 -0.31
N ALA A 120 -8.38 -3.31 -0.06
CA ALA A 120 -8.92 -1.96 0.06
C ALA A 120 -8.40 -1.07 -1.06
N ILE A 121 -9.28 -0.26 -1.64
CA ILE A 121 -8.93 0.74 -2.66
C ILE A 121 -9.29 2.12 -2.12
N ALA A 122 -8.38 3.09 -2.23
CA ALA A 122 -8.62 4.50 -1.91
C ALA A 122 -8.41 5.37 -3.14
N VAL A 123 -9.44 6.13 -3.55
CA VAL A 123 -9.42 6.94 -4.78
C VAL A 123 -9.93 8.36 -4.56
N GLY A 124 -9.51 9.30 -5.41
CA GLY A 124 -9.86 10.73 -5.33
C GLY A 124 -8.75 11.67 -5.79
N VAL A 125 -9.06 12.95 -6.02
CA VAL A 125 -8.07 13.93 -6.51
C VAL A 125 -6.94 14.18 -5.52
N GLN A 126 -5.83 14.79 -5.96
CA GLN A 126 -4.74 15.17 -5.06
C GLN A 126 -5.26 16.08 -3.92
N GLY A 127 -4.81 15.84 -2.68
CA GLY A 127 -5.25 16.61 -1.51
C GLY A 127 -6.64 16.26 -0.95
N SER A 128 -7.33 15.27 -1.49
CA SER A 128 -8.68 14.88 -1.03
C SER A 128 -8.70 14.02 0.25
N GLY A 129 -7.54 13.57 0.74
CA GLY A 129 -7.42 12.73 1.95
C GLY A 129 -7.11 11.25 1.72
N LYS A 130 -6.80 10.82 0.48
CA LYS A 130 -6.46 9.41 0.18
C LYS A 130 -5.31 8.85 1.02
N SER A 131 -4.16 9.54 1.03
CA SER A 131 -2.96 9.13 1.78
C SER A 131 -3.19 9.13 3.29
N HIS A 132 -4.07 10.01 3.76
CA HIS A 132 -4.56 10.01 5.14
C HIS A 132 -5.36 8.74 5.45
N SER A 133 -6.35 8.37 4.62
CA SER A 133 -7.09 7.11 4.76
C SER A 133 -6.21 5.87 4.68
N LEU A 134 -5.26 5.86 3.74
CA LEU A 134 -4.25 4.81 3.61
C LEU A 134 -3.49 4.64 4.93
N SER A 135 -3.01 5.74 5.49
CA SER A 135 -2.26 5.72 6.75
C SER A 135 -3.14 5.33 7.95
N VAL A 136 -4.41 5.73 7.98
CA VAL A 136 -5.37 5.27 9.00
C VAL A 136 -5.56 3.75 8.95
N ILE A 137 -5.69 3.15 7.76
CA ILE A 137 -5.75 1.70 7.60
C ILE A 137 -4.45 1.04 8.08
N MET A 138 -3.30 1.62 7.74
CA MET A 138 -2.00 1.11 8.18
C MET A 138 -1.83 1.19 9.70
N GLU A 139 -2.21 2.30 10.34
CA GLU A 139 -2.24 2.42 11.80
C GLU A 139 -3.09 1.30 12.42
N SER A 140 -4.28 1.02 11.86
CA SER A 140 -5.17 -0.06 12.31
C SER A 140 -4.58 -1.46 12.23
N CYS A 141 -3.56 -1.66 11.37
CA CYS A 141 -2.88 -2.94 11.19
C CYS A 141 -1.53 -3.03 11.93
N LEU A 142 -0.95 -1.90 12.36
CA LEU A 142 0.44 -1.80 12.83
C LEU A 142 0.59 -1.32 14.27
N ILE A 143 -0.39 -0.59 14.80
CA ILE A 143 -0.31 0.07 16.09
C ILE A 143 -1.40 -0.48 17.01
N ASN A 144 -1.04 -0.93 18.21
CA ASN A 144 -2.02 -1.37 19.20
C ASN A 144 -2.29 -0.21 20.19
N TYR A 145 -3.52 0.30 20.21
CA TYR A 145 -3.98 1.37 21.10
C TYR A 145 -5.48 1.20 21.41
N PRO A 146 -5.86 0.26 22.31
CA PRO A 146 -7.26 0.03 22.66
C PRO A 146 -7.89 1.23 23.39
N PRO A 147 -9.19 1.52 23.20
CA PRO A 147 -10.15 0.79 22.38
C PRO A 147 -10.15 1.21 20.90
N VAL A 148 -9.40 2.23 20.50
CA VAL A 148 -9.41 2.79 19.14
C VAL A 148 -8.86 1.79 18.12
N ILE A 149 -7.78 1.10 18.47
CA ILE A 149 -7.14 0.06 17.65
C ILE A 149 -6.75 -1.11 18.54
N ARG A 150 -7.28 -2.29 18.25
CA ARG A 150 -6.78 -3.57 18.77
C ARG A 150 -6.01 -4.27 17.66
N ALA A 151 -4.72 -4.44 17.86
CA ALA A 151 -3.83 -5.18 16.98
C ALA A 151 -2.95 -6.06 17.86
N HIS A 152 -3.49 -7.21 18.30
CA HIS A 152 -2.80 -8.14 19.20
C HIS A 152 -1.47 -8.59 18.60
N LYS A 153 -1.44 -8.82 17.28
CA LYS A 153 -0.22 -9.12 16.55
C LYS A 153 -0.10 -8.22 15.31
N PRO A 154 0.60 -7.07 15.44
CA PRO A 154 0.80 -6.13 14.34
C PRO A 154 1.31 -6.81 13.07
N CYS A 155 0.79 -6.39 11.91
CA CYS A 155 1.23 -6.90 10.63
C CYS A 155 2.68 -6.52 10.33
N ALA A 156 3.30 -7.21 9.39
CA ALA A 156 4.47 -6.71 8.68
C ALA A 156 3.98 -6.01 7.41
N ALA A 157 4.37 -4.75 7.20
CA ALA A 157 3.93 -3.96 6.06
C ALA A 157 5.03 -3.77 5.03
N LEU A 158 4.67 -3.91 3.75
CA LEU A 158 5.48 -3.57 2.60
C LEU A 158 4.74 -2.51 1.78
N VAL A 159 5.38 -1.38 1.53
CA VAL A 159 4.80 -0.22 0.85
C VAL A 159 5.59 0.04 -0.43
N PHE A 160 4.90 0.27 -1.53
CA PHE A 160 5.50 0.60 -2.82
C PHE A 160 5.24 2.06 -3.15
N HIS A 161 6.32 2.81 -3.40
CA HIS A 161 6.27 4.22 -3.72
C HIS A 161 7.25 4.55 -4.84
N TYR A 162 6.79 5.32 -5.82
CA TYR A 162 7.59 5.77 -6.96
C TYR A 162 7.28 7.23 -7.27
N ASP A 163 8.34 8.00 -7.52
CA ASP A 163 8.28 9.38 -7.97
C ASP A 163 9.54 9.74 -8.77
N THR A 164 9.48 10.77 -9.60
CA THR A 164 10.66 11.31 -10.28
C THR A 164 11.18 12.58 -9.60
N ASP A 165 10.35 13.24 -8.79
CA ASP A 165 10.74 14.39 -7.98
C ASP A 165 11.45 13.93 -6.69
N GLN A 166 12.71 14.32 -6.57
CA GLN A 166 13.57 13.99 -5.43
C GLN A 166 13.08 14.60 -4.10
N ALA A 167 12.24 15.65 -4.17
CA ALA A 167 11.65 16.28 -3.00
C ALA A 167 10.47 15.45 -2.43
N ASN A 168 9.90 14.55 -3.23
CA ASN A 168 8.80 13.71 -2.81
C ASN A 168 9.29 12.50 -1.99
N TYR A 169 8.36 11.99 -1.20
CA TYR A 169 8.57 10.87 -0.29
C TYR A 169 7.22 10.18 -0.05
N CYS A 170 7.27 8.95 0.44
CA CYS A 170 6.07 8.25 0.85
C CYS A 170 5.58 8.79 2.20
N GLU A 171 4.38 9.39 2.23
CA GLU A 171 3.80 9.99 3.45
C GLU A 171 3.63 8.96 4.58
N VAL A 172 3.53 7.68 4.25
CA VAL A 172 3.49 6.56 5.22
C VAL A 172 4.69 6.54 6.16
N ALA A 173 5.84 7.09 5.75
CA ALA A 173 7.00 7.19 6.63
C ALA A 173 6.72 8.06 7.88
N PHE A 174 5.70 8.93 7.85
CA PHE A 174 5.24 9.69 9.02
C PHE A 174 4.58 8.84 10.12
N LEU A 175 4.28 7.55 9.87
CA LEU A 175 3.82 6.62 10.92
C LEU A 175 4.83 6.44 12.07
N THR A 176 6.09 6.86 11.88
CA THR A 176 7.13 6.84 12.91
C THR A 176 7.18 8.11 13.75
N PHE A 177 6.49 9.18 13.33
CA PHE A 177 6.47 10.46 14.01
C PHE A 177 5.30 10.54 14.97
N ARG A 178 5.58 11.08 16.17
CA ARG A 178 4.56 11.34 17.17
C ARG A 178 3.70 12.53 16.74
N SER A 179 2.39 12.41 16.92
CA SER A 179 1.47 13.54 16.70
C SER A 179 1.77 14.65 17.71
N LYS A 180 1.73 15.91 17.26
CA LYS A 180 1.88 17.08 18.17
C LYS A 180 0.72 17.20 19.15
N MET A 181 -0.47 16.75 18.75
CA MET A 181 -1.67 16.79 19.59
C MET A 181 -1.67 15.67 20.62
N MET A 182 -1.03 14.54 20.32
CA MET A 182 -1.03 13.34 21.16
C MET A 182 0.38 12.73 21.22
N PRO A 183 1.32 13.37 21.95
CA PRO A 183 2.74 12.99 21.94
C PRO A 183 3.02 11.62 22.56
N ASP A 184 2.18 11.16 23.50
CA ASP A 184 2.40 9.92 24.24
C ASP A 184 1.97 8.66 23.49
N LEU A 185 1.31 8.81 22.33
CA LEU A 185 0.79 7.67 21.59
C LEU A 185 1.88 6.77 20.98
N PRO A 186 1.59 5.47 20.82
CA PRO A 186 2.49 4.56 20.13
C PRO A 186 2.64 4.93 18.65
N VAL A 187 3.83 4.71 18.12
CA VAL A 187 4.20 4.90 16.71
C VAL A 187 4.75 3.59 16.14
N VAL A 188 4.94 3.52 14.83
CA VAL A 188 5.65 2.40 14.20
C VAL A 188 7.06 2.28 14.77
N LYS A 189 7.39 1.07 15.23
CA LYS A 189 8.64 0.79 15.97
C LYS A 189 9.87 0.79 15.07
N GLU A 190 9.72 0.36 13.82
CA GLU A 190 10.84 0.18 12.90
C GLU A 190 10.36 0.40 11.45
N LEU A 191 11.03 1.33 10.79
CA LEU A 191 10.84 1.70 9.39
C LEU A 191 12.14 1.41 8.63
N VAL A 192 12.04 0.61 7.57
CA VAL A 192 13.15 0.37 6.64
C VAL A 192 12.78 0.89 5.26
N ILE A 193 13.62 1.74 4.70
CA ILE A 193 13.42 2.29 3.36
C ILE A 193 14.42 1.65 2.41
N LEU A 194 13.90 0.83 1.50
CA LEU A 194 14.65 0.22 0.41
C LEU A 194 14.62 1.17 -0.78
N VAL A 195 15.79 1.55 -1.28
CA VAL A 195 15.94 2.53 -2.36
C VAL A 195 16.75 1.99 -3.52
N SER A 196 16.58 2.58 -4.70
CA SER A 196 17.45 2.33 -5.87
C SER A 196 18.94 2.40 -5.48
N PRO A 197 19.78 1.41 -5.85
CA PRO A 197 21.22 1.47 -5.60
C PRO A 197 21.86 2.74 -6.15
N ALA A 198 21.42 3.18 -7.34
CA ALA A 198 21.93 4.38 -8.02
C ALA A 198 21.67 5.68 -7.23
N PHE A 199 20.58 5.72 -6.45
CA PHE A 199 20.16 6.91 -5.70
C PHE A 199 20.25 6.74 -4.17
N PHE A 200 20.93 5.68 -3.72
CA PHE A 200 21.04 5.33 -2.30
C PHE A 200 21.67 6.43 -1.45
N THR A 201 22.75 7.06 -1.93
CA THR A 201 23.47 8.08 -1.16
C THR A 201 22.60 9.31 -0.89
N GLN A 202 21.80 9.72 -1.87
CA GLN A 202 20.94 10.89 -1.78
C GLN A 202 19.75 10.61 -0.86
N ARG A 203 19.05 9.49 -1.05
CA ARG A 203 17.92 9.12 -0.17
C ARG A 203 18.37 8.83 1.26
N SER A 204 19.56 8.25 1.46
CA SER A 204 20.13 8.06 2.81
C SER A 204 20.40 9.38 3.52
N LYS A 205 20.79 10.43 2.79
CA LYS A 205 20.93 11.78 3.36
C LYS A 205 19.57 12.41 3.66
N PHE A 206 18.59 12.22 2.77
CA PHE A 206 17.24 12.77 2.91
C PHE A 206 16.51 12.25 4.15
N TYR A 207 16.58 10.94 4.40
CA TYR A 207 15.89 10.29 5.52
C TYR A 207 16.72 10.18 6.81
N ARG A 208 17.90 10.81 6.87
CA ARG A 208 18.85 10.62 7.99
C ARG A 208 18.24 10.92 9.36
N ASP A 209 17.46 11.99 9.45
CA ASP A 209 16.95 12.51 10.71
C ASP A 209 15.52 11.99 11.02
N TRP A 210 15.05 10.99 10.28
CA TRP A 210 13.71 10.42 10.47
C TRP A 210 13.72 9.39 11.61
N PRO A 211 12.74 9.44 12.53
CA PRO A 211 12.68 8.55 13.68
C PRO A 211 12.46 7.10 13.24
N ASN A 212 13.10 6.16 13.95
CA ASN A 212 12.99 4.72 13.72
C ASN A 212 13.30 4.28 12.28
N CYS A 213 14.00 5.11 11.50
CA CYS A 213 14.19 4.91 10.07
C CYS A 213 15.59 4.40 9.73
N THR A 214 15.68 3.35 8.92
CA THR A 214 16.92 2.83 8.34
C THR A 214 16.82 2.76 6.83
N VAL A 215 17.72 3.44 6.11
CA VAL A 215 17.78 3.37 4.64
C VAL A 215 18.75 2.27 4.20
N ARG A 216 18.36 1.45 3.22
CA ARG A 216 19.17 0.37 2.64
C ARG A 216 19.06 0.39 1.11
N PRO A 217 20.14 0.07 0.38
CA PRO A 217 20.04 -0.13 -1.06
C PRO A 217 19.28 -1.45 -1.34
N LEU A 218 18.38 -1.44 -2.31
CA LEU A 218 17.70 -2.65 -2.76
C LEU A 218 18.62 -3.40 -3.72
N LEU A 219 19.23 -4.48 -3.22
CA LEU A 219 20.09 -5.36 -4.00
C LEU A 219 19.56 -6.79 -3.93
N PHE A 220 19.56 -7.47 -5.07
CA PHE A 220 19.19 -8.87 -5.15
C PHE A 220 20.44 -9.75 -5.21
N ARG A 221 20.35 -10.96 -4.65
CA ARG A 221 21.36 -12.00 -4.88
C ARG A 221 21.03 -12.73 -6.17
N TRP A 222 22.04 -12.97 -7.00
CA TRP A 222 21.87 -13.69 -8.27
C TRP A 222 21.22 -15.06 -8.08
N ARG A 223 21.58 -15.75 -7.00
CA ARG A 223 21.04 -17.08 -6.66
C ARG A 223 19.53 -17.09 -6.40
N ASP A 224 18.95 -15.95 -6.06
CA ASP A 224 17.52 -15.84 -5.76
C ASP A 224 16.68 -15.44 -6.98
N LEU A 225 17.32 -15.10 -8.12
CA LEU A 225 16.60 -14.65 -9.31
C LEU A 225 16.10 -15.85 -10.11
N THR A 226 14.79 -16.08 -10.07
CA THR A 226 14.11 -17.06 -10.93
C THR A 226 13.93 -16.51 -12.34
N ALA A 227 13.60 -17.38 -13.31
CA ALA A 227 13.27 -16.94 -14.67
C ALA A 227 12.16 -15.89 -14.71
N GLY A 228 11.11 -16.04 -13.88
CA GLY A 228 10.02 -15.07 -13.77
C GLY A 228 10.49 -13.71 -13.26
N ILE A 229 11.38 -13.70 -12.26
CA ILE A 229 12.01 -12.50 -11.71
C ILE A 229 12.89 -11.80 -12.75
N LEU A 230 13.71 -12.56 -13.48
CA LEU A 230 14.54 -12.00 -14.56
C LEU A 230 13.67 -11.32 -15.60
N LEU A 231 12.61 -11.99 -16.07
CA LEU A 231 11.68 -11.42 -17.03
C LEU A 231 10.99 -10.14 -16.52
N ALA A 232 10.69 -10.07 -15.22
CA ALA A 232 10.07 -8.89 -14.59
C ALA A 232 11.03 -7.70 -14.61
N LEU A 233 12.28 -7.91 -14.18
CA LEU A 233 13.33 -6.87 -14.21
C LEU A 233 13.66 -6.42 -15.64
N MET A 234 13.63 -7.36 -16.60
CA MET A 234 13.81 -7.04 -18.02
C MET A 234 12.62 -6.33 -18.66
N GLN A 235 11.48 -6.14 -17.96
CA GLN A 235 10.26 -5.49 -18.48
C GLN A 235 9.91 -5.91 -19.90
N VAL A 236 9.84 -7.22 -20.12
CA VAL A 236 9.46 -7.78 -21.42
C VAL A 236 7.96 -8.02 -21.44
N ASP A 237 7.25 -7.41 -22.40
CA ASP A 237 5.86 -7.72 -22.72
C ASP A 237 5.83 -9.03 -23.51
N MET A 238 5.24 -10.07 -22.94
CA MET A 238 5.23 -11.42 -23.49
C MET A 238 4.15 -11.62 -24.57
N ASP A 239 3.11 -10.79 -24.60
CA ASP A 239 1.90 -11.07 -25.38
C ASP A 239 1.86 -10.33 -26.72
N LYS A 240 2.48 -9.15 -26.82
CA LYS A 240 2.41 -8.32 -28.04
C LYS A 240 3.48 -8.64 -29.08
N SER A 241 4.71 -8.88 -28.62
CA SER A 241 5.84 -9.26 -29.47
C SER A 241 7.08 -9.54 -28.61
N PRO A 242 7.19 -10.75 -28.03
CA PRO A 242 8.35 -11.08 -27.21
C PRO A 242 9.63 -10.92 -28.05
N PRO A 243 10.65 -10.20 -27.56
CA PRO A 243 11.90 -10.04 -28.28
C PRO A 243 12.52 -11.40 -28.60
N LEU A 244 13.04 -11.56 -29.82
CA LEU A 244 13.56 -12.84 -30.29
C LEU A 244 14.69 -13.41 -29.41
N TYR A 245 15.45 -12.56 -28.72
CA TYR A 245 16.50 -13.00 -27.78
C TYR A 245 15.94 -13.82 -26.60
N LEU A 246 14.66 -13.63 -26.27
CA LEU A 246 14.04 -14.22 -25.11
C LEU A 246 13.89 -15.73 -25.23
N GLY A 247 13.63 -16.25 -26.43
CA GLY A 247 13.57 -17.70 -26.67
C GLY A 247 14.87 -18.38 -26.26
N ALA A 248 16.00 -17.85 -26.74
CA ALA A 248 17.33 -18.35 -26.41
C ALA A 248 17.67 -18.20 -24.91
N LEU A 249 17.29 -17.07 -24.30
CA LEU A 249 17.46 -16.83 -22.87
C LEU A 249 16.70 -17.87 -22.02
N LEU A 250 15.42 -18.08 -22.32
CA LEU A 250 14.57 -19.04 -21.61
C LEU A 250 15.04 -20.47 -21.82
N ASP A 251 15.50 -20.82 -23.03
CA ASP A 251 16.06 -22.14 -23.30
C ASP A 251 17.34 -22.40 -22.51
N LEU A 252 18.20 -21.40 -22.36
CA LEU A 252 19.38 -21.51 -21.49
C LEU A 252 18.97 -21.71 -20.02
N LEU A 253 18.03 -20.89 -19.51
CA LEU A 253 17.54 -21.02 -18.14
C LEU A 253 16.91 -22.40 -17.88
N ARG A 254 16.13 -22.94 -18.83
CA ARG A 254 15.56 -24.29 -18.74
C ARG A 254 16.64 -25.37 -18.73
N LYS A 255 17.71 -25.23 -19.53
CA LYS A 255 18.84 -26.18 -19.57
C LYS A 255 19.58 -26.19 -18.23
N LEU A 256 19.87 -25.02 -17.66
CA LEU A 256 20.51 -24.89 -16.36
C LEU A 256 19.63 -25.48 -15.25
N GLN A 257 18.33 -25.19 -15.27
CA GLN A 257 17.37 -25.76 -14.33
C GLN A 257 17.32 -27.29 -14.40
N LYS A 258 17.27 -27.89 -15.61
CA LYS A 258 17.30 -29.35 -15.80
C LYS A 258 18.56 -30.01 -15.26
N LYS A 259 19.69 -29.30 -15.29
CA LYS A 259 20.98 -29.77 -14.75
C LYS A 259 21.16 -29.45 -13.27
N ASN A 260 20.22 -28.72 -12.65
CA ASN A 260 20.36 -28.17 -11.31
C ASN A 260 21.64 -27.32 -11.13
N GLU A 261 22.03 -26.61 -12.19
CA GLU A 261 23.22 -25.75 -12.23
C GLU A 261 22.84 -24.29 -11.99
N TYR A 262 23.55 -23.63 -11.08
CA TYR A 262 23.40 -22.21 -10.77
C TYR A 262 24.73 -21.48 -11.01
N PRO A 263 25.07 -21.19 -12.28
CA PRO A 263 26.32 -20.49 -12.60
C PRO A 263 26.33 -19.09 -12.00
N THR A 264 27.51 -18.50 -11.81
CA THR A 264 27.61 -17.07 -11.47
C THR A 264 27.02 -16.21 -12.58
N PHE A 265 26.58 -14.98 -12.26
CA PHE A 265 26.06 -14.06 -13.29
C PHE A 265 27.04 -13.86 -14.45
N GLN A 266 28.34 -13.76 -14.17
CA GLN A 266 29.37 -13.65 -15.22
C GLN A 266 29.46 -14.93 -16.08
N SER A 267 29.40 -16.11 -15.47
CA SER A 267 29.39 -17.37 -16.23
C SER A 267 28.12 -17.48 -17.08
N PHE A 268 26.98 -17.06 -16.56
CA PHE A 268 25.72 -16.97 -17.30
C PHE A 268 25.82 -16.03 -18.50
N LYS A 269 26.39 -14.81 -18.33
CA LYS A 269 26.69 -13.88 -19.43
C LYS A 269 27.58 -14.53 -20.50
N ASN A 270 28.66 -15.20 -20.09
CA ASN A 270 29.57 -15.87 -21.03
C ASN A 270 28.86 -17.01 -21.81
N GLN A 271 28.00 -17.79 -21.14
CA GLN A 271 27.20 -18.83 -21.79
C GLN A 271 26.18 -18.22 -22.77
N LEU A 272 25.53 -17.11 -22.42
CA LEU A 272 24.66 -16.39 -23.35
C LEU A 272 25.43 -15.86 -24.56
N SER A 273 26.60 -15.26 -24.36
CA SER A 273 27.43 -14.74 -25.46
C SER A 273 27.93 -15.83 -26.41
N SER A 274 27.92 -17.11 -25.99
CA SER A 274 28.23 -18.24 -26.87
C SER A 274 27.08 -18.64 -27.80
N LEU A 275 25.86 -18.13 -27.56
CA LEU A 275 24.71 -18.33 -28.44
C LEU A 275 24.78 -17.36 -29.62
N GLU A 276 24.38 -17.83 -30.80
CA GLU A 276 24.33 -17.01 -32.02
C GLU A 276 23.15 -16.03 -31.96
N PHE A 277 23.43 -14.77 -31.62
CA PHE A 277 22.47 -13.67 -31.68
C PHE A 277 22.74 -12.77 -32.88
N THR A 278 21.67 -12.29 -33.51
CA THR A 278 21.81 -11.20 -34.50
C THR A 278 22.16 -9.89 -33.79
N PRO A 279 22.79 -8.91 -34.46
CA PRO A 279 23.07 -7.60 -33.87
C PRO A 279 21.82 -6.90 -33.30
N ALA A 280 20.67 -7.08 -33.97
CA ALA A 280 19.37 -6.55 -33.54
C ALA A 280 18.83 -7.20 -32.25
N GLN A 281 19.26 -8.42 -31.92
CA GLN A 281 18.93 -9.11 -30.68
C GLN A 281 19.92 -8.79 -29.55
N LEU A 282 21.20 -8.68 -29.88
CA LEU A 282 22.29 -8.53 -28.92
C LEU A 282 22.22 -7.19 -28.18
N ALA A 283 22.00 -6.07 -28.90
CA ALA A 283 21.98 -4.74 -28.28
C ALA A 283 20.86 -4.60 -27.21
N PRO A 284 19.59 -4.95 -27.49
CA PRO A 284 18.54 -4.97 -26.47
C PRO A 284 18.84 -5.90 -25.30
N LEU A 285 19.32 -7.12 -25.56
CA LEU A 285 19.66 -8.09 -24.51
C LEU A 285 20.75 -7.53 -23.58
N THR A 286 21.76 -6.87 -24.14
CA THR A 286 22.87 -6.28 -23.37
C THR A 286 22.36 -5.21 -22.41
N LEU A 287 21.49 -4.30 -22.88
CA LEU A 287 20.87 -3.28 -22.03
C LEU A 287 20.05 -3.91 -20.90
N ARG A 288 19.27 -4.97 -21.18
CA ARG A 288 18.50 -5.67 -20.15
C ARG A 288 19.39 -6.37 -19.12
N LEU A 289 20.49 -6.98 -19.55
CA LEU A 289 21.46 -7.60 -18.63
C LEU A 289 22.17 -6.56 -17.75
N GLN A 290 22.49 -5.38 -18.28
CA GLN A 290 23.06 -4.27 -17.51
C GLN A 290 22.10 -3.77 -16.42
N LEU A 291 20.79 -3.67 -16.73
CA LEU A 291 19.76 -3.31 -15.74
C LEU A 291 19.66 -4.33 -14.60
N ILE A 292 19.81 -5.63 -14.91
CA ILE A 292 19.85 -6.67 -13.86
C ILE A 292 21.12 -6.54 -13.06
N GLU A 293 22.27 -6.40 -13.72
CA GLU A 293 23.58 -6.29 -13.07
C GLU A 293 23.65 -5.12 -12.09
N SER A 294 23.06 -3.97 -12.42
CA SER A 294 23.04 -2.80 -11.53
C SER A 294 22.24 -3.04 -10.23
N LEU A 295 21.34 -4.01 -10.22
CA LEU A 295 20.55 -4.42 -9.06
C LEU A 295 21.14 -5.64 -8.32
N LEU A 296 22.22 -6.23 -8.81
CA LEU A 296 22.84 -7.39 -8.19
C LEU A 296 23.82 -6.98 -7.08
N SER A 297 23.73 -7.68 -5.96
CA SER A 297 24.61 -7.51 -4.81
C SER A 297 26.06 -7.91 -5.12
N GLU A 298 26.23 -8.83 -6.07
CA GLU A 298 27.50 -9.36 -6.55
C GLU A 298 28.14 -8.51 -7.66
N SER A 299 27.48 -7.42 -8.08
CA SER A 299 28.02 -6.50 -9.08
C SER A 299 29.21 -5.72 -8.53
N THR A 300 30.21 -5.48 -9.39
CA THR A 300 31.38 -4.66 -9.02
C THR A 300 31.01 -3.21 -8.70
N GLU A 301 29.88 -2.72 -9.21
CA GLU A 301 29.38 -1.37 -8.94
C GLU A 301 28.76 -1.24 -7.54
N ASN A 302 28.38 -2.37 -6.92
CA ASN A 302 27.63 -2.41 -5.67
C ASN A 302 28.46 -2.87 -4.46
N VAL A 303 29.77 -3.08 -4.62
CA VAL A 303 30.67 -3.59 -3.56
C VAL A 303 30.62 -2.72 -2.30
N ASP A 304 30.66 -1.39 -2.47
CA ASP A 304 30.61 -0.45 -1.34
C ASP A 304 29.22 -0.30 -0.72
N LEU A 305 28.19 -0.69 -1.47
CA LEU A 305 26.79 -0.70 -1.03
C LEU A 305 26.41 -2.01 -0.33
N TYR A 306 27.26 -3.04 -0.45
CA TYR A 306 27.01 -4.39 0.06
C TYR A 306 27.06 -4.45 1.59
N LYS A 307 25.93 -4.14 2.21
CA LYS A 307 25.58 -4.56 3.57
C LYS A 307 24.37 -5.45 3.46
N SER A 308 24.59 -6.67 2.96
CA SER A 308 23.56 -7.70 2.77
C SER A 308 22.57 -7.70 3.94
N VAL A 309 21.30 -7.39 3.66
CA VAL A 309 20.19 -7.68 4.57
C VAL A 309 19.09 -8.33 3.76
N ASP A 310 18.80 -9.59 4.07
CA ASP A 310 17.69 -10.30 3.46
C ASP A 310 16.36 -9.73 3.97
N LEU A 311 15.36 -9.65 3.08
CA LEU A 311 14.00 -9.21 3.44
C LEU A 311 13.44 -10.02 4.60
N GLU A 312 13.81 -11.30 4.73
CA GLU A 312 13.44 -12.17 5.86
C GLU A 312 13.86 -11.61 7.22
N HIS A 313 15.03 -10.95 7.30
CA HIS A 313 15.50 -10.36 8.55
C HIS A 313 14.84 -9.02 8.88
N ILE A 314 14.34 -8.33 7.86
CA ILE A 314 13.71 -7.01 7.99
C ILE A 314 12.22 -7.16 8.29
N ILE A 315 11.55 -8.09 7.63
CA ILE A 315 10.09 -8.22 7.63
C ILE A 315 9.65 -9.05 8.84
N LYS A 316 9.25 -8.36 9.90
CA LYS A 316 8.74 -8.95 11.15
C LYS A 316 7.52 -8.17 11.65
N SER A 317 6.86 -8.69 12.68
CA SER A 317 5.66 -8.05 13.23
C SER A 317 5.95 -6.61 13.67
N GLY A 318 5.14 -5.66 13.19
CA GLY A 318 5.26 -4.23 13.52
C GLY A 318 6.31 -3.45 12.72
N THR A 319 6.95 -4.05 11.72
CA THR A 319 7.85 -3.32 10.81
C THR A 319 7.12 -2.79 9.59
N VAL A 320 7.51 -1.60 9.15
CA VAL A 320 7.13 -1.04 7.85
C VAL A 320 8.37 -1.02 6.95
N VAL A 321 8.26 -1.66 5.79
CA VAL A 321 9.27 -1.60 4.74
C VAL A 321 8.71 -0.77 3.60
N ILE A 322 9.37 0.32 3.24
CA ILE A 322 9.00 1.13 2.06
C ILE A 322 10.00 0.83 0.96
N CYS A 323 9.53 0.24 -0.13
CA CYS A 323 10.24 0.15 -1.39
C CYS A 323 10.04 1.48 -2.14
N ASP A 324 10.95 2.42 -1.87
CA ASP A 324 10.95 3.79 -2.36
C ASP A 324 11.86 3.90 -3.59
N MET A 325 11.24 3.80 -4.77
CA MET A 325 11.90 3.92 -6.06
C MET A 325 11.87 5.37 -6.58
N THR A 326 11.87 6.37 -5.70
CA THR A 326 12.08 7.76 -6.10
C THR A 326 13.50 7.97 -6.61
N ASP A 327 13.65 8.04 -7.93
CA ASP A 327 14.93 8.17 -8.63
C ASP A 327 14.72 8.92 -9.96
N PRO A 328 15.38 10.07 -10.19
CA PRO A 328 15.23 10.87 -11.41
C PRO A 328 15.60 10.12 -12.70
N MET A 329 16.41 9.08 -12.60
CA MET A 329 16.88 8.29 -13.73
C MET A 329 16.06 7.02 -13.95
N MET A 330 15.13 6.71 -13.05
CA MET A 330 14.29 5.53 -13.13
C MET A 330 12.95 5.84 -13.80
N THR A 331 12.54 4.95 -14.69
CA THR A 331 11.22 4.98 -15.31
C THR A 331 10.19 4.22 -14.49
N ALA A 332 8.91 4.55 -14.68
CA ALA A 332 7.80 3.85 -14.03
C ALA A 332 7.75 2.35 -14.36
N GLY A 333 8.24 1.96 -15.55
CA GLY A 333 8.35 0.56 -15.95
C GLY A 333 9.43 -0.19 -15.16
N GLU A 334 10.59 0.43 -14.93
CA GLU A 334 11.68 -0.14 -14.12
C GLU A 334 11.24 -0.32 -12.66
N ALA A 335 10.65 0.72 -12.07
CA ALA A 335 10.13 0.66 -10.71
C ALA A 335 9.09 -0.46 -10.56
N ARG A 336 8.19 -0.60 -11.53
CA ARG A 336 7.18 -1.67 -11.54
C ARG A 336 7.79 -3.07 -11.60
N GLY A 337 8.79 -3.30 -12.46
CA GLY A 337 9.48 -4.58 -12.53
C GLY A 337 10.16 -4.94 -11.20
N ILE A 338 10.75 -3.94 -10.54
CA ILE A 338 11.32 -4.09 -9.18
C ILE A 338 10.22 -4.41 -8.16
N PHE A 339 9.10 -3.69 -8.20
CA PHE A 339 7.96 -3.92 -7.29
C PHE A 339 7.39 -5.33 -7.42
N GLU A 340 7.27 -5.86 -8.63
CA GLU A 340 6.81 -7.23 -8.87
C GLU A 340 7.72 -8.24 -8.16
N VAL A 341 9.04 -8.08 -8.29
CA VAL A 341 10.03 -8.97 -7.66
C VAL A 341 9.97 -8.90 -6.14
N VAL A 342 9.91 -7.69 -5.58
CA VAL A 342 9.85 -7.49 -4.13
C VAL A 342 8.52 -8.00 -3.57
N LEU A 343 7.41 -7.82 -4.29
CA LEU A 343 6.08 -8.34 -3.94
C LEU A 343 6.06 -9.87 -3.92
N GLU A 344 6.61 -10.53 -4.94
CA GLU A 344 6.70 -12.00 -4.98
C GLU A 344 7.59 -12.58 -3.88
N LYS A 345 8.72 -11.92 -3.58
CA LYS A 345 9.52 -12.27 -2.40
C LYS A 345 8.69 -12.10 -1.12
N PHE A 346 8.00 -10.97 -0.96
CA PHE A 346 7.16 -10.75 0.22
C PHE A 346 6.03 -11.77 0.36
N ARG A 347 5.40 -12.18 -0.74
CA ARG A 347 4.38 -13.23 -0.77
C ARG A 347 4.90 -14.56 -0.22
N THR A 348 6.09 -14.97 -0.65
CA THR A 348 6.68 -16.28 -0.32
C THR A 348 7.39 -16.34 1.03
N LEU A 349 7.76 -15.20 1.61
CA LEU A 349 8.44 -15.15 2.92
C LEU A 349 7.58 -15.76 4.05
N PRO A 350 8.09 -16.69 4.86
CA PRO A 350 7.35 -17.17 6.03
C PRO A 350 7.29 -16.07 7.09
N THR A 351 6.08 -15.66 7.49
CA THR A 351 5.89 -14.68 8.58
C THR A 351 5.01 -15.26 9.66
N THR A 352 5.31 -14.91 10.92
CA THR A 352 4.47 -15.34 12.05
C THR A 352 3.26 -14.42 12.25
N CYS A 353 3.26 -13.23 11.65
CA CYS A 353 2.18 -12.25 11.67
C CYS A 353 1.51 -12.11 10.29
N GLY A 354 0.37 -11.41 10.25
CA GLY A 354 -0.25 -11.00 9.00
C GLY A 354 0.65 -10.12 8.15
N LYS A 355 0.43 -10.16 6.83
CA LYS A 355 1.13 -9.33 5.85
C LYS A 355 0.23 -8.20 5.38
N LEU A 356 0.81 -7.05 5.09
CA LEU A 356 0.12 -5.89 4.52
C LEU A 356 0.94 -5.34 3.35
N ALA A 357 0.44 -5.48 2.12
CA ALA A 357 1.03 -4.88 0.93
C ALA A 357 0.28 -3.59 0.57
N VAL A 358 1.01 -2.49 0.41
CA VAL A 358 0.44 -1.16 0.20
C VAL A 358 1.03 -0.55 -1.08
N PHE A 359 0.16 -0.14 -1.99
CA PHE A 359 0.52 0.47 -3.27
C PHE A 359 0.09 1.93 -3.23
N ASP A 360 1.03 2.81 -2.89
CA ASP A 360 0.77 4.24 -2.79
C ASP A 360 0.90 4.92 -4.14
N GLU A 361 0.07 5.95 -4.39
CA GLU A 361 0.02 6.72 -5.65
C GLU A 361 0.10 5.83 -6.92
N ALA A 362 -0.63 4.71 -6.92
CA ALA A 362 -0.52 3.63 -7.88
C ALA A 362 -0.64 4.06 -9.36
N HIS A 363 -1.42 5.11 -9.67
CA HIS A 363 -1.48 5.70 -11.02
C HIS A 363 -0.13 6.14 -11.60
N LYS A 364 0.92 6.31 -10.79
CA LYS A 364 2.27 6.65 -11.27
C LYS A 364 2.99 5.45 -11.92
N TYR A 365 2.62 4.23 -11.55
CA TYR A 365 3.35 3.03 -12.00
C TYR A 365 2.46 1.84 -12.40
N MET A 366 1.18 1.78 -12.04
CA MET A 366 0.22 0.77 -12.51
C MET A 366 -0.46 1.21 -13.80
N LYS A 367 -0.89 0.25 -14.62
CA LYS A 367 -1.71 0.48 -15.82
C LYS A 367 -2.93 -0.43 -15.80
N SER A 368 -4.08 0.11 -16.22
CA SER A 368 -5.31 -0.68 -16.37
C SER A 368 -5.36 -1.48 -17.68
N GLU A 369 -4.57 -1.06 -18.67
CA GLU A 369 -4.54 -1.62 -20.01
C GLU A 369 -3.12 -2.01 -20.39
N GLY A 370 -2.99 -3.14 -21.09
CA GLY A 370 -1.71 -3.78 -21.40
C GLY A 370 -1.32 -4.83 -20.35
N ASN A 371 -0.36 -5.69 -20.71
CA ASN A 371 0.17 -6.73 -19.83
C ASN A 371 1.04 -6.07 -18.75
N ASP A 372 0.39 -5.58 -17.70
CA ASP A 372 1.01 -5.09 -16.48
C ASP A 372 1.10 -6.24 -15.48
N ARG A 373 2.22 -6.97 -15.54
CA ARG A 373 2.51 -8.11 -14.65
C ARG A 373 2.38 -7.80 -13.16
N LEU A 374 2.69 -6.58 -12.73
CA LEU A 374 2.49 -6.17 -11.34
C LEU A 374 1.00 -6.16 -11.00
N SER A 375 0.17 -5.59 -11.88
CA SER A 375 -1.29 -5.57 -11.72
C SER A 375 -1.88 -6.99 -11.69
N GLU A 376 -1.41 -7.89 -12.57
CA GLU A 376 -1.80 -9.30 -12.58
C GLU A 376 -1.42 -10.00 -11.26
N THR A 377 -0.19 -9.80 -10.79
CA THR A 377 0.28 -10.33 -9.50
C THR A 377 -0.58 -9.83 -8.33
N ILE A 378 -0.95 -8.54 -8.32
CA ILE A 378 -1.83 -7.97 -7.28
C ILE A 378 -3.23 -8.59 -7.32
N ILE A 379 -3.77 -8.84 -8.52
CA ILE A 379 -5.06 -9.51 -8.71
C ILE A 379 -5.01 -10.95 -8.18
N GLU A 380 -3.99 -11.71 -8.56
CA GLU A 380 -3.79 -13.09 -8.08
C GLU A 380 -3.64 -13.14 -6.57
N LEU A 381 -2.85 -12.23 -6.00
CA LEU A 381 -2.69 -12.07 -4.56
C LEU A 381 -4.01 -11.70 -3.87
N SER A 382 -4.85 -10.87 -4.49
CA SER A 382 -6.17 -10.54 -3.97
C SER A 382 -7.10 -11.75 -3.95
N ARG A 383 -7.06 -12.59 -4.99
CA ARG A 383 -7.81 -13.87 -5.03
C ARG A 383 -7.32 -14.86 -3.97
N GLN A 384 -6.02 -14.89 -3.70
CA GLN A 384 -5.37 -15.83 -2.78
C GLN A 384 -5.03 -15.24 -1.40
N MET A 385 -5.58 -14.07 -1.08
CA MET A 385 -5.19 -13.28 0.10
C MET A 385 -5.35 -14.04 1.43
N ARG A 386 -6.35 -14.94 1.51
CA ARG A 386 -6.59 -15.79 2.69
C ARG A 386 -5.54 -16.87 2.87
N HIS A 387 -5.05 -17.46 1.78
CA HIS A 387 -3.97 -18.46 1.83
C HIS A 387 -2.65 -17.85 2.29
N HIS A 388 -2.42 -16.58 1.94
CA HIS A 388 -1.19 -15.87 2.30
C HIS A 388 -1.31 -14.99 3.56
N GLY A 389 -2.50 -14.91 4.18
CA GLY A 389 -2.74 -14.04 5.33
C GLY A 389 -2.44 -12.56 5.04
N MET A 390 -2.64 -12.13 3.79
CA MET A 390 -2.18 -10.85 3.26
C MET A 390 -3.32 -9.86 3.08
N ARG A 391 -3.13 -8.62 3.50
CA ARG A 391 -4.02 -7.48 3.22
C ARG A 391 -3.39 -6.66 2.10
N ILE A 392 -4.21 -6.17 1.19
CA ILE A 392 -3.75 -5.38 0.03
C ILE A 392 -4.45 -4.04 0.09
N VAL A 393 -3.70 -2.95 0.00
CA VAL A 393 -4.26 -1.60 -0.01
C VAL A 393 -3.69 -0.83 -1.20
N VAL A 394 -4.55 -0.29 -2.04
CA VAL A 394 -4.16 0.47 -3.24
C VAL A 394 -4.71 1.88 -3.14
N SER A 395 -3.83 2.88 -3.15
CA SER A 395 -4.18 4.29 -3.22
C SER A 395 -3.90 4.82 -4.62
N SER A 396 -4.84 5.51 -5.25
CA SER A 396 -4.64 6.10 -6.57
C SER A 396 -5.46 7.37 -6.78
N GLN A 397 -4.89 8.36 -7.47
CA GLN A 397 -5.66 9.54 -7.85
C GLN A 397 -6.74 9.24 -8.88
N SER A 398 -6.49 8.25 -9.75
CA SER A 398 -7.32 7.94 -10.90
C SER A 398 -7.76 6.47 -10.86
N PRO A 399 -9.05 6.19 -10.60
CA PRO A 399 -9.62 4.84 -10.75
C PRO A 399 -9.41 4.25 -12.14
N ALA A 400 -9.21 5.10 -13.16
CA ALA A 400 -8.95 4.65 -14.52
C ALA A 400 -7.71 3.75 -14.59
N THR A 401 -6.67 4.01 -13.80
CA THR A 401 -5.41 3.23 -13.79
C THR A 401 -5.52 1.87 -13.10
N ILE A 402 -6.57 1.65 -12.31
CA ILE A 402 -6.76 0.41 -11.56
C ILE A 402 -7.48 -0.61 -12.47
N PRO A 403 -7.00 -1.87 -12.56
CA PRO A 403 -7.71 -2.91 -13.29
C PRO A 403 -9.14 -3.11 -12.78
N ALA A 404 -10.10 -3.29 -13.70
CA ALA A 404 -11.51 -3.46 -13.33
C ALA A 404 -11.73 -4.70 -12.43
N GLU A 405 -10.94 -5.74 -12.64
CA GLU A 405 -10.98 -6.94 -11.81
C GLU A 405 -10.53 -6.68 -10.37
N LEU A 406 -9.50 -5.85 -10.17
CA LEU A 406 -9.06 -5.49 -8.82
C LEU A 406 -10.12 -4.67 -8.07
N ILE A 407 -10.86 -3.81 -8.80
CA ILE A 407 -12.01 -3.07 -8.25
C ILE A 407 -13.11 -4.03 -7.83
N GLU A 408 -13.39 -5.06 -8.63
CA GLU A 408 -14.39 -6.09 -8.32
C GLU A 408 -14.00 -6.96 -7.11
N LEU A 409 -12.71 -7.28 -6.97
CA LEU A 409 -12.17 -8.02 -5.82
C LEU A 409 -12.05 -7.17 -4.56
N SER A 410 -12.19 -5.85 -4.64
CA SER A 410 -12.03 -4.96 -3.49
C SER A 410 -13.13 -5.20 -2.46
N SER A 411 -12.71 -5.50 -1.23
CA SER A 411 -13.61 -5.69 -0.09
C SER A 411 -14.07 -4.35 0.47
N ILE A 412 -13.24 -3.31 0.31
CA ILE A 412 -13.47 -1.94 0.75
C ILE A 412 -13.05 -0.99 -0.36
N CYS A 413 -13.89 0.00 -0.66
CA CYS A 413 -13.53 1.10 -1.53
C CYS A 413 -13.82 2.43 -0.84
N ILE A 414 -12.78 3.23 -0.61
CA ILE A 414 -12.82 4.54 0.01
C ILE A 414 -12.74 5.58 -1.10
N VAL A 415 -13.88 6.20 -1.39
CA VAL A 415 -14.01 7.18 -2.46
C VAL A 415 -14.00 8.58 -1.87
N HIS A 416 -12.85 9.26 -2.00
CA HIS A 416 -12.73 10.67 -1.70
C HIS A 416 -13.20 11.53 -2.88
N LYS A 417 -13.24 12.85 -2.66
CA LYS A 417 -13.62 13.85 -3.65
C LYS A 417 -12.94 13.61 -5.00
N PHE A 418 -13.73 13.59 -6.07
CA PHE A 418 -13.28 13.74 -7.45
C PHE A 418 -14.41 14.28 -8.34
N PHE A 419 -14.07 14.69 -9.56
CA PHE A 419 -15.01 15.34 -10.49
C PHE A 419 -15.24 14.59 -11.80
N SER A 420 -14.45 13.55 -12.10
CA SER A 420 -14.57 12.82 -13.38
C SER A 420 -15.78 11.88 -13.38
N ARG A 421 -16.68 12.05 -14.35
CA ARG A 421 -17.81 11.13 -14.54
C ARG A 421 -17.36 9.76 -15.06
N ASP A 422 -16.29 9.69 -15.84
CA ASP A 422 -15.75 8.41 -16.33
C ASP A 422 -15.19 7.57 -15.18
N TRP A 423 -14.53 8.21 -14.22
CA TRP A 423 -14.06 7.54 -13.00
C TRP A 423 -15.22 7.00 -12.18
N PHE A 424 -16.30 7.78 -12.04
CA PHE A 424 -17.52 7.33 -11.39
C PHE A 424 -18.16 6.15 -12.13
N ASN A 425 -18.34 6.24 -13.44
CA ASN A 425 -18.94 5.18 -14.25
C ASN A 425 -18.15 3.86 -14.15
N LYS A 426 -16.81 3.95 -14.14
CA LYS A 426 -15.94 2.78 -13.95
C LYS A 426 -16.14 2.11 -12.58
N LEU A 427 -16.28 2.89 -11.51
CA LEU A 427 -16.57 2.36 -10.17
C LEU A 427 -18.01 1.81 -10.10
N GLN A 428 -18.98 2.55 -10.65
CA GLN A 428 -20.39 2.17 -10.68
C GLN A 428 -20.63 0.86 -11.44
N ALA A 429 -19.82 0.56 -12.45
CA ALA A 429 -19.91 -0.72 -13.16
C ALA A 429 -19.61 -1.94 -12.26
N LYS A 430 -18.94 -1.75 -11.12
CA LYS A 430 -18.49 -2.82 -10.22
C LYS A 430 -19.04 -2.69 -8.80
N MET A 431 -19.65 -1.57 -8.45
CA MET A 431 -20.14 -1.24 -7.11
C MET A 431 -21.55 -0.66 -7.20
N PRO A 432 -22.41 -0.85 -6.18
CA PRO A 432 -23.77 -0.33 -6.14
C PRO A 432 -23.82 1.19 -5.86
N LEU A 433 -23.15 1.98 -6.70
CA LEU A 433 -23.11 3.44 -6.64
C LEU A 433 -24.30 4.04 -7.40
N THR A 434 -24.99 5.02 -6.81
CA THR A 434 -26.14 5.69 -7.44
C THR A 434 -25.76 7.06 -7.98
N ALA A 435 -26.58 7.63 -8.87
CA ALA A 435 -26.34 8.99 -9.37
C ALA A 435 -26.26 10.03 -8.24
N GLN A 436 -27.03 9.86 -7.17
CA GLN A 436 -26.96 10.69 -5.96
C GLN A 436 -25.61 10.57 -5.25
N THR A 437 -25.00 9.37 -5.24
CA THR A 437 -23.66 9.17 -4.66
C THR A 437 -22.61 10.01 -5.37
N TYR A 438 -22.73 10.20 -6.69
CA TYR A 438 -21.81 11.07 -7.42
C TYR A 438 -21.91 12.53 -6.99
N GLU A 439 -23.12 13.05 -6.81
CA GLU A 439 -23.33 14.43 -6.35
C GLU A 439 -22.70 14.64 -4.98
N GLN A 440 -22.84 13.66 -4.09
CA GLN A 440 -22.17 13.65 -2.78
C GLN A 440 -20.64 13.63 -2.94
N ILE A 441 -20.07 12.75 -3.77
CA ILE A 441 -18.62 12.64 -3.99
C ILE A 441 -18.02 13.98 -4.44
N VAL A 442 -18.69 14.69 -5.35
CA VAL A 442 -18.25 15.99 -5.86
C VAL A 442 -18.23 17.06 -4.76
N GLN A 443 -19.11 16.96 -3.77
CA GLN A 443 -19.26 17.91 -2.67
C GLN A 443 -18.44 17.57 -1.42
N LEU A 444 -17.78 16.41 -1.38
CA LEU A 444 -16.99 16.01 -0.21
C LEU A 444 -15.91 17.04 0.16
N ASP A 445 -15.74 17.23 1.47
CA ASP A 445 -14.62 17.92 2.07
C ASP A 445 -13.40 17.01 2.22
N THR A 446 -12.22 17.61 2.37
CA THR A 446 -10.98 16.85 2.65
C THR A 446 -11.12 16.08 3.96
N GLY A 447 -10.77 14.79 3.94
CA GLY A 447 -10.92 13.90 5.10
C GLY A 447 -12.30 13.20 5.19
N HIS A 448 -13.27 13.62 4.36
CA HIS A 448 -14.51 12.89 4.19
C HIS A 448 -14.42 11.96 2.96
N ALA A 449 -15.11 10.83 3.04
CA ALA A 449 -15.16 9.83 1.97
C ALA A 449 -16.52 9.14 1.92
N ILE A 450 -16.88 8.61 0.76
CA ILE A 450 -17.89 7.57 0.64
C ILE A 450 -17.17 6.22 0.74
N VAL A 451 -17.51 5.43 1.77
CA VAL A 451 -16.92 4.10 2.00
C VAL A 451 -17.92 3.04 1.58
N PHE A 452 -17.54 2.26 0.57
CA PHE A 452 -18.21 1.04 0.16
C PHE A 452 -17.59 -0.17 0.85
N SER A 453 -18.42 -1.09 1.33
CA SER A 453 -18.00 -2.41 1.81
C SER A 453 -18.76 -3.53 1.09
N GLY A 454 -18.02 -4.49 0.55
CA GLY A 454 -18.57 -5.61 -0.23
C GLY A 454 -19.07 -6.79 0.60
N SER A 455 -18.72 -6.88 1.89
CA SER A 455 -19.09 -7.99 2.77
C SER A 455 -20.25 -7.61 3.68
N ARG A 456 -21.38 -8.33 3.60
CA ARG A 456 -22.53 -8.13 4.50
C ARG A 456 -22.11 -8.23 5.96
N SER A 457 -22.45 -7.19 6.72
CA SER A 457 -22.53 -7.28 8.17
C SER A 457 -23.87 -7.93 8.53
N TYR A 458 -23.87 -9.18 8.98
CA TYR A 458 -25.04 -9.77 9.63
C TYR A 458 -24.82 -9.68 11.13
N ILE A 459 -25.30 -8.60 11.73
CA ILE A 459 -25.48 -8.53 13.17
C ILE A 459 -26.97 -8.26 13.40
N ASP A 460 -27.68 -9.30 13.87
CA ASP A 460 -29.08 -9.30 14.32
C ASP A 460 -30.15 -8.84 13.34
N SER A 461 -30.24 -9.46 12.15
CA SER A 461 -31.45 -9.40 11.28
C SER A 461 -31.96 -8.01 10.86
N GLU A 462 -31.25 -6.94 11.21
CA GLU A 462 -31.40 -5.60 10.65
C GLU A 462 -30.22 -5.30 9.71
N PRO A 463 -30.46 -4.60 8.59
CA PRO A 463 -29.39 -4.17 7.70
C PRO A 463 -28.57 -3.07 8.39
N ASP A 464 -27.61 -3.45 9.22
CA ASP A 464 -26.57 -2.54 9.71
C ASP A 464 -25.66 -2.13 8.54
N CYS A 465 -25.00 -0.97 8.67
CA CYS A 465 -24.22 -0.23 7.67
C CYS A 465 -23.08 -0.98 6.95
N GLY A 466 -22.97 -2.30 7.11
CA GLY A 466 -21.99 -3.15 6.46
C GLY A 466 -22.30 -3.48 4.99
N GLN A 467 -23.45 -3.09 4.43
CA GLN A 467 -23.68 -3.14 2.99
C GLN A 467 -24.10 -1.77 2.47
N GLY A 468 -23.39 -1.28 1.46
CA GLY A 468 -23.72 -0.02 0.79
C GLY A 468 -22.65 1.05 0.94
N CYS A 469 -23.01 2.26 0.57
CA CYS A 469 -22.13 3.42 0.50
C CYS A 469 -22.43 4.32 1.70
N ASN A 470 -21.51 4.40 2.64
CA ASN A 470 -21.65 5.26 3.81
C ASN A 470 -20.82 6.52 3.63
N HIS A 471 -21.37 7.68 3.98
CA HIS A 471 -20.55 8.88 4.17
C HIS A 471 -19.79 8.73 5.49
N VAL A 472 -18.46 8.85 5.43
CA VAL A 472 -17.57 8.67 6.57
C VAL A 472 -16.60 9.84 6.65
N MET A 473 -16.56 10.49 7.81
CA MET A 473 -15.46 11.33 8.23
C MET A 473 -14.34 10.42 8.74
N ILE A 474 -13.24 10.35 8.00
CA ILE A 474 -12.10 9.49 8.36
C ILE A 474 -11.48 10.02 9.65
N ARG A 475 -11.19 9.12 10.60
CA ARG A 475 -10.66 9.55 11.90
C ARG A 475 -9.34 10.29 11.76
N ASN A 476 -9.01 11.09 12.76
CA ASN A 476 -7.68 11.70 12.85
C ASN A 476 -6.59 10.64 13.04
N ARG A 477 -5.39 10.97 12.56
CA ARG A 477 -4.18 10.14 12.70
C ARG A 477 -3.76 10.05 14.17
N LEU A 478 -3.33 8.87 14.59
CA LEU A 478 -2.64 8.71 15.87
C LEU A 478 -1.19 9.20 15.78
N THR A 479 -0.58 8.96 14.63
CA THR A 479 0.77 9.41 14.28
C THR A 479 0.73 10.81 13.65
N ALA A 480 1.88 11.44 13.41
CA ALA A 480 1.89 12.73 12.74
C ALA A 480 1.38 12.60 11.28
N ASP A 481 0.78 13.68 10.79
CA ASP A 481 0.44 13.80 9.37
C ASP A 481 1.57 14.50 8.61
N GLY A 482 2.03 13.87 7.53
CA GLY A 482 3.06 14.39 6.64
C GLY A 482 2.50 15.17 5.44
N GLY A 483 1.18 15.20 5.27
CA GLY A 483 0.51 15.89 4.18
C GLY A 483 0.77 17.41 4.23
N THR A 484 1.75 17.89 3.45
CA THR A 484 1.90 19.32 3.21
C THR A 484 1.01 19.74 2.05
N SER A 485 -0.22 20.17 2.33
CA SER A 485 -0.95 21.03 1.39
C SER A 485 -0.22 22.38 1.34
N LYS A 486 0.64 22.58 0.33
CA LYS A 486 1.22 23.90 0.04
C LYS A 486 0.09 24.78 -0.49
N VAL A 487 -0.69 25.37 0.40
CA VAL A 487 -1.61 26.45 0.04
C VAL A 487 -0.75 27.69 -0.16
N SER A 488 -0.91 28.39 -1.28
CA SER A 488 -0.26 29.69 -1.48
C SER A 488 -0.76 30.65 -0.40
N THR A 489 0.11 31.03 0.53
CA THR A 489 -0.11 32.11 1.49
C THR A 489 -0.12 33.47 0.82
#